data_AF-A0A9D7H5Y4-F1
#
_entry.id   AF-A0A9D7H5Y4-F1
#
_cell.length_a   1.000
_cell.length_b   1.000
_cell.length_c   1.000
_cell.angle_alpha   90.00
_cell.angle_beta   90.00
_cell.angle_gamma   90.00
#
_symmetry.space_group_name_H-M   'P 1'
#
loop_
_entity.id
_entity.type
_entity.pdbx_description
1 polymer ?
#
loop_
_entity_poly.entity_id
_entity_poly.type
_entity_poly.pdbx_seq_one_letter_code
_entity_poly.pdbx_strand_id
1 'polypeptide(L)'
;MKHARTIAVSLALLLGACETLPGATPPTPSGPATIPSAAISLGDWRNASEAATLEAFQQGVASRYGVGLQLAAVSSDLRRNEFNCGAAPPRAEGNRGDPPAQVCRKTTTANGCTHTWQVHLFADGEALARTRGLYDRRCGNDGLLGGPG
;
A
#
# COMPACT_ATOMS: atom_id res chain seq x y z
N MET A 1 36.53 -63.13 -4.42
CA MET A 1 37.55 -62.28 -5.07
C MET A 1 36.88 -60.97 -5.51
N LYS A 2 37.47 -59.84 -5.08
CA LYS A 2 37.50 -58.52 -5.75
C LYS A 2 36.29 -57.56 -5.63
N HIS A 3 36.53 -56.55 -4.77
CA HIS A 3 36.19 -55.11 -4.79
C HIS A 3 34.69 -54.71 -4.80
N ALA A 4 34.12 -54.19 -3.72
CA ALA A 4 34.36 -52.89 -3.08
C ALA A 4 34.23 -51.69 -4.03
N ARG A 5 33.11 -50.96 -3.92
CA ARG A 5 33.05 -49.49 -4.08
C ARG A 5 31.73 -48.95 -3.55
N THR A 6 31.77 -48.61 -2.27
CA THR A 6 30.82 -47.73 -1.57
C THR A 6 30.87 -46.35 -2.23
N ILE A 7 29.75 -45.85 -2.72
CA ILE A 7 29.62 -44.43 -3.10
C ILE A 7 28.68 -43.80 -2.07
N ALA A 8 29.27 -43.13 -1.09
CA ALA A 8 28.57 -42.19 -0.23
C ALA A 8 28.48 -40.86 -0.98
N VAL A 9 27.26 -40.45 -1.37
CA VAL A 9 26.98 -39.07 -1.76
C VAL A 9 26.22 -38.43 -0.62
N SER A 10 26.94 -37.62 0.15
CA SER A 10 26.38 -36.73 1.17
C SER A 10 26.54 -35.29 0.72
N LEU A 11 25.55 -34.46 1.07
CA LEU A 11 25.48 -32.99 0.98
C LEU A 11 25.33 -32.42 -0.45
N ALA A 12 24.41 -31.49 -0.73
CA ALA A 12 23.86 -30.46 0.15
C ALA A 12 22.35 -30.28 -0.06
N LEU A 13 21.61 -30.18 1.05
CA LEU A 13 20.27 -29.63 1.07
C LEU A 13 20.37 -28.16 0.65
N LEU A 14 19.93 -27.86 -0.57
CA LEU A 14 19.54 -26.52 -0.96
C LEU A 14 18.28 -26.19 -0.15
N LEU A 15 18.49 -25.56 1.00
CA LEU A 15 17.51 -24.70 1.63
C LEU A 15 17.22 -23.60 0.60
N GLY A 16 16.20 -23.82 -0.22
CA GLY A 16 15.49 -22.74 -0.90
C GLY A 16 14.93 -21.87 0.21
N ALA A 17 15.74 -20.92 0.66
CA ALA A 17 15.33 -19.89 1.57
C ALA A 17 14.12 -19.23 0.94
N CYS A 18 13.05 -19.23 1.72
CA CYS A 18 11.91 -18.37 1.51
C CYS A 18 12.47 -16.95 1.44
N GLU A 19 12.73 -16.43 0.23
CA GLU A 19 12.92 -15.00 0.02
C GLU A 19 11.55 -14.36 0.28
N THR A 20 11.27 -14.22 1.57
CA THR A 20 10.24 -13.34 2.05
C THR A 20 10.78 -11.97 1.67
N LEU A 21 10.39 -11.50 0.47
CA LEU A 21 10.47 -10.09 0.09
C LEU A 21 10.18 -9.31 1.36
N PRO A 22 11.10 -8.44 1.85
CA PRO A 22 10.83 -7.68 3.05
C PRO A 22 9.51 -6.97 2.79
N GLY A 23 8.46 -7.43 3.47
CA GLY A 23 7.16 -6.80 3.40
C GLY A 23 7.42 -5.39 3.83
N ALA A 24 7.45 -4.48 2.84
CA ALA A 24 7.96 -3.14 3.00
C ALA A 24 7.27 -2.56 4.22
N THR A 25 8.03 -2.41 5.30
CA THR A 25 7.51 -1.78 6.50
C THR A 25 7.10 -0.40 6.01
N PRO A 26 5.81 0.00 6.11
CA PRO A 26 5.40 1.29 5.61
C PRO A 26 6.30 2.34 6.24
N PRO A 27 6.88 3.26 5.46
CA PRO A 27 7.82 4.22 5.98
C PRO A 27 7.20 4.96 7.17
N THR A 28 7.97 5.14 8.23
CA THR A 28 7.58 6.04 9.33
C THR A 28 7.30 7.41 8.71
N PRO A 29 6.17 8.06 9.04
CA PRO A 29 5.87 9.37 8.48
C PRO A 29 6.99 10.35 8.83
N SER A 30 7.58 10.94 7.81
CA SER A 30 8.71 11.87 7.94
C SER A 30 8.31 13.31 7.56
N GLY A 31 7.02 13.53 7.32
CA GLY A 31 6.50 14.82 6.92
C GLY A 31 6.58 15.88 8.03
N PRO A 32 6.35 17.15 7.65
CA PRO A 32 6.38 18.27 8.57
C PRO A 32 5.24 18.21 9.61
N ALA A 33 5.42 18.93 10.73
CA ALA A 33 4.38 19.15 11.73
C ALA A 33 3.25 20.10 11.24
N THR A 34 3.36 20.64 10.03
CA THR A 34 2.35 21.49 9.39
C THR A 34 2.04 20.95 8.00
N ILE A 35 0.75 20.71 7.72
CA ILE A 35 0.31 20.12 6.45
C ILE A 35 0.46 21.16 5.31
N PRO A 36 1.19 20.84 4.22
CA PRO A 36 1.34 21.75 3.09
C PRO A 36 0.00 22.10 2.42
N SER A 37 -0.16 23.32 1.92
CA SER A 37 -1.39 23.74 1.22
C SER A 37 -1.51 23.16 -0.19
N ALA A 38 -0.38 22.83 -0.82
CA ALA A 38 -0.32 22.25 -2.16
C ALA A 38 -1.13 20.94 -2.27
N ALA A 39 -1.66 20.67 -3.46
CA ALA A 39 -2.42 19.46 -3.73
C ALA A 39 -1.59 18.19 -3.45
N ILE A 40 -2.27 17.12 -3.01
CA ILE A 40 -1.63 15.82 -2.84
C ILE A 40 -1.25 15.24 -4.20
N SER A 41 0.00 14.78 -4.33
CA SER A 41 0.42 14.05 -5.52
C SER A 41 -0.26 12.69 -5.56
N LEU A 42 -0.85 12.33 -6.70
CA LEU A 42 -1.44 11.01 -6.96
C LEU A 42 -0.48 10.09 -7.73
N GLY A 43 0.77 10.53 -7.93
CA GLY A 43 1.71 9.94 -8.88
C GLY A 43 1.35 10.28 -10.34
N ASP A 44 2.20 9.87 -11.28
CA ASP A 44 1.93 10.00 -12.72
C ASP A 44 1.02 8.86 -13.22
N TRP A 45 -0.15 8.75 -12.63
CA TRP A 45 -1.09 7.64 -12.86
C TRP A 45 -1.60 7.51 -14.30
N ARG A 46 -1.40 8.56 -15.11
CA ARG A 46 -1.80 8.59 -16.52
C ARG A 46 -0.78 7.91 -17.44
N ASN A 47 0.50 7.97 -17.10
CA ASN A 47 1.57 7.52 -17.99
C ASN A 47 2.48 6.46 -17.36
N ALA A 48 2.57 6.41 -16.02
CA ALA A 48 3.42 5.47 -15.31
C ALA A 48 2.77 4.09 -15.13
N SER A 49 3.61 3.10 -14.79
CA SER A 49 3.13 1.78 -14.37
C SER A 49 2.38 1.88 -13.04
N GLU A 50 1.61 0.84 -12.72
CA GLU A 50 0.87 0.78 -11.46
C GLU A 50 1.80 0.75 -10.24
N ALA A 51 2.87 -0.04 -10.30
CA ALA A 51 3.86 -0.10 -9.25
C ALA A 51 4.58 1.24 -9.03
N ALA A 52 4.97 1.93 -10.11
CA ALA A 52 5.61 3.25 -10.00
C ALA A 52 4.66 4.31 -9.45
N THR A 53 3.38 4.26 -9.85
CA THR A 53 2.34 5.15 -9.31
C THR A 53 2.13 4.89 -7.82
N LEU A 54 2.04 3.62 -7.41
CA LEU A 54 1.92 3.22 -6.01
C LEU A 54 3.10 3.71 -5.17
N GLU A 55 4.33 3.50 -5.63
CA GLU A 55 5.54 3.91 -4.93
C GLU A 55 5.60 5.44 -4.78
N ALA A 56 5.37 6.19 -5.86
CA ALA A 56 5.34 7.64 -5.83
C ALA A 56 4.24 8.17 -4.88
N PHE A 57 3.06 7.53 -4.89
CA PHE A 57 1.97 7.89 -3.99
C PHE A 57 2.32 7.60 -2.52
N GLN A 58 2.92 6.44 -2.22
CA GLN A 58 3.37 6.08 -0.88
C GLN A 58 4.39 7.08 -0.33
N GLN A 59 5.39 7.44 -1.13
CA GLN A 59 6.39 8.44 -0.77
C GLN A 59 5.76 9.82 -0.57
N GLY A 60 4.83 10.22 -1.46
CA GLY A 60 4.12 11.50 -1.35
C GLY A 60 3.27 11.62 -0.08
N VAL A 61 2.56 10.56 0.31
CA VAL A 61 1.78 10.54 1.55
C VAL A 61 2.69 10.59 2.77
N ALA A 62 3.73 9.75 2.81
CA ALA A 62 4.63 9.65 3.96
C ALA A 62 5.45 10.93 4.21
N SER A 63 5.81 11.65 3.14
CA SER A 63 6.53 12.94 3.22
C SER A 63 5.62 14.12 3.50
N ARG A 64 4.31 14.01 3.25
CA ARG A 64 3.35 15.10 3.49
C ARG A 64 2.89 15.18 4.94
N TYR A 65 2.69 14.04 5.58
CA TYR A 65 2.13 13.96 6.93
C TYR A 65 3.19 13.52 7.93
N GLY A 66 3.53 14.37 8.90
CA GLY A 66 4.41 14.00 10.02
C GLY A 66 3.70 13.22 11.11
N VAL A 67 4.47 12.47 11.91
CA VAL A 67 3.99 11.88 13.16
C VAL A 67 3.55 12.97 14.13
N GLY A 68 2.50 12.70 14.92
CA GLY A 68 1.96 13.61 15.93
C GLY A 68 0.92 14.61 15.40
N LEU A 69 0.69 14.67 14.08
CA LEU A 69 -0.39 15.47 13.51
C LEU A 69 -1.76 15.00 14.02
N GLN A 70 -2.67 15.92 14.30
CA GLN A 70 -4.05 15.60 14.65
C GLN A 70 -4.72 14.83 13.50
N LEU A 71 -5.30 13.66 13.79
CA LEU A 71 -5.97 12.81 12.81
C LEU A 71 -7.08 13.56 12.07
N ALA A 72 -7.83 14.40 12.79
CA ALA A 72 -8.85 15.27 12.21
C ALA A 72 -8.28 16.25 11.17
N ALA A 73 -7.09 16.83 11.40
CA ALA A 73 -6.44 17.75 10.46
C ALA A 73 -6.00 17.02 9.18
N VAL A 74 -5.40 15.83 9.33
CA VAL A 74 -5.00 14.98 8.19
C VAL A 74 -6.22 14.56 7.38
N SER A 75 -7.30 14.12 8.04
CA SER A 75 -8.53 13.74 7.35
C SER A 75 -9.22 14.92 6.65
N SER A 76 -9.16 16.12 7.22
CA SER A 76 -9.67 17.35 6.60
C SER A 76 -8.88 17.70 5.33
N ASP A 77 -7.55 17.58 5.39
CA ASP A 77 -6.67 17.76 4.23
C ASP A 77 -6.97 16.76 3.10
N LEU A 78 -7.13 15.49 3.45
CA LEU A 78 -7.48 14.44 2.49
C LEU A 78 -8.85 14.71 1.85
N ARG A 79 -9.86 15.13 2.63
CA ARG A 79 -11.17 15.55 2.10
C ARG A 79 -11.07 16.76 1.16
N ARG A 80 -10.22 17.74 1.48
CA ARG A 80 -9.95 18.88 0.58
C ARG A 80 -9.32 18.43 -0.75
N ASN A 81 -8.63 17.29 -0.75
CA ASN A 81 -8.09 16.64 -1.95
C ASN A 81 -9.03 15.58 -2.55
N GLU A 82 -10.32 15.61 -2.19
CA GLU A 82 -11.40 14.75 -2.70
C GLU A 82 -11.31 13.28 -2.26
N PHE A 83 -10.60 12.99 -1.18
CA PHE A 83 -10.69 11.67 -0.55
C PHE A 83 -11.90 11.61 0.38
N ASN A 84 -12.70 10.56 0.26
CA ASN A 84 -13.76 10.27 1.22
C ASN A 84 -13.19 9.43 2.38
N CYS A 85 -13.28 9.95 3.60
CA CYS A 85 -12.69 9.35 4.79
C CYS A 85 -13.74 8.74 5.71
N GLY A 86 -13.58 7.46 6.04
CA GLY A 86 -14.42 6.73 6.99
C GLY A 86 -13.58 5.95 8.00
N ALA A 87 -14.18 5.60 9.13
CA ALA A 87 -13.56 4.68 10.08
C ALA A 87 -13.19 3.38 9.37
N ALA A 88 -12.03 2.81 9.69
CA ALA A 88 -11.70 1.49 9.16
C ALA A 88 -12.70 0.45 9.71
N PRO A 89 -13.07 -0.56 8.92
CA PRO A 89 -13.88 -1.66 9.43
C PRO A 89 -13.17 -2.32 10.62
N PRO A 90 -13.93 -2.79 11.63
CA PRO A 90 -13.35 -3.46 12.78
C PRO A 90 -12.52 -4.67 12.33
N ARG A 91 -11.46 -4.96 13.08
CA ARG A 91 -10.56 -6.10 12.79
C ARG A 91 -11.38 -7.38 12.74
N ALA A 92 -11.50 -7.98 11.55
CA ALA A 92 -11.95 -9.36 11.43
C ALA A 92 -10.93 -10.29 12.12
N GLU A 93 -11.42 -11.27 12.87
CA GLU A 93 -10.59 -12.31 13.50
C GLU A 93 -9.71 -12.98 12.43
N GLY A 94 -8.40 -13.06 12.69
CA GLY A 94 -7.42 -13.64 11.77
C GLY A 94 -6.60 -12.66 10.93
N ASN A 95 -6.98 -11.36 10.85
CA ASN A 95 -6.14 -10.37 10.19
C ASN A 95 -4.86 -10.05 11.00
N ARG A 96 -3.69 -10.14 10.35
CA ARG A 96 -2.39 -9.73 10.93
C ARG A 96 -2.15 -8.23 10.74
N GLY A 97 -1.73 -7.55 11.81
CA GLY A 97 -1.35 -6.13 11.83
C GLY A 97 -2.35 -5.23 12.57
N ASP A 98 -1.89 -4.06 12.99
CA ASP A 98 -2.75 -3.03 13.60
C ASP A 98 -3.74 -2.52 12.53
N PRO A 99 -5.05 -2.46 12.82
CA PRO A 99 -5.99 -1.85 11.91
C PRO A 99 -5.72 -0.33 11.84
N PRO A 100 -5.92 0.31 10.66
CA PRO A 100 -5.92 1.76 10.62
C PRO A 100 -7.08 2.31 11.46
N ALA A 101 -6.92 3.51 12.03
CA ALA A 101 -8.00 4.24 12.66
C ALA A 101 -9.00 4.75 11.61
N GLN A 102 -8.49 5.17 10.45
CA GLN A 102 -9.30 5.72 9.37
C GLN A 102 -8.75 5.30 8.00
N VAL A 103 -9.65 5.09 7.04
CA VAL A 103 -9.30 4.89 5.63
C VAL A 103 -9.95 5.98 4.80
N CYS A 104 -9.12 6.68 4.03
CA CYS A 104 -9.54 7.72 3.11
C CYS A 104 -9.36 7.23 1.67
N ARG A 105 -10.41 7.25 0.85
CA ARG A 105 -10.38 6.73 -0.52
C ARG A 105 -10.75 7.79 -1.54
N LYS A 106 -9.99 7.86 -2.63
CA LYS A 106 -10.31 8.62 -3.85
C LYS A 106 -10.37 7.66 -5.03
N THR A 107 -11.36 7.84 -5.90
CA THR A 107 -11.51 7.03 -7.11
C THR A 107 -11.67 7.95 -8.32
N THR A 108 -11.04 7.58 -9.44
CA THR A 108 -11.18 8.28 -10.71
C THR A 108 -11.23 7.27 -11.83
N THR A 109 -12.16 7.45 -12.77
CA THR A 109 -12.26 6.59 -13.97
C THR A 109 -11.77 7.36 -15.19
N ALA A 110 -10.83 6.79 -15.93
CA ALA A 110 -10.27 7.37 -17.15
C ALA A 110 -9.86 6.26 -18.12
N ASN A 111 -10.09 6.46 -19.41
CA ASN A 111 -9.68 5.52 -20.48
C ASN A 111 -10.12 4.06 -20.24
N GLY A 112 -11.31 3.84 -19.66
CA GLY A 112 -11.82 2.51 -19.34
C GLY A 112 -11.20 1.86 -18.09
N CYS A 113 -10.32 2.55 -17.38
CA CYS A 113 -9.74 2.10 -16.12
C CYS A 113 -10.26 2.90 -14.93
N THR A 114 -10.51 2.20 -13.82
CA THR A 114 -10.82 2.77 -12.51
C THR A 114 -9.56 2.76 -11.66
N HIS A 115 -9.13 3.95 -11.27
CA HIS A 115 -7.97 4.20 -10.43
C HIS A 115 -8.46 4.49 -9.01
N THR A 116 -7.92 3.79 -8.02
CA THR A 116 -8.31 3.95 -6.62
C THR A 116 -7.09 4.22 -5.77
N TRP A 117 -7.07 5.36 -5.10
CA TRP A 117 -6.08 5.71 -4.09
C TRP A 117 -6.70 5.54 -2.71
N GLN A 118 -5.95 4.93 -1.80
CA GLN A 118 -6.34 4.85 -0.39
C GLN A 118 -5.22 5.35 0.50
N VAL A 119 -5.57 6.11 1.52
CA VAL A 119 -4.66 6.51 2.60
C VAL A 119 -5.17 5.90 3.88
N HIS A 120 -4.41 4.95 4.41
CA HIS A 120 -4.66 4.34 5.71
C HIS A 120 -3.94 5.18 6.76
N LEU A 121 -4.71 5.69 7.73
CA LEU A 121 -4.21 6.49 8.84
C LEU A 121 -4.20 5.63 10.10
N PHE A 122 -3.04 5.46 10.69
CA PHE A 122 -2.86 4.75 11.96
C PHE A 122 -2.61 5.81 13.02
N ALA A 123 -3.36 5.76 14.12
CA ALA A 123 -3.30 6.75 15.18
C ALA A 123 -3.01 6.11 16.53
N ASP A 124 -2.36 6.87 17.40
CA ASP A 124 -2.30 6.63 18.84
C ASP A 124 -3.17 7.70 19.51
N GLY A 125 -4.35 7.30 19.99
CA GLY A 125 -5.43 8.23 20.30
C GLY A 125 -5.82 9.08 19.08
N GLU A 126 -5.75 10.40 19.20
CA GLU A 126 -6.04 11.35 18.12
C GLU A 126 -4.80 11.79 17.32
N ALA A 127 -3.61 11.31 17.70
CA ALA A 127 -2.36 11.68 17.06
C ALA A 127 -1.98 10.66 15.98
N LEU A 128 -1.64 11.15 14.78
CA LEU A 128 -1.17 10.33 13.68
C LEU A 128 0.16 9.65 14.07
N ALA A 129 0.16 8.31 14.07
CA ALA A 129 1.35 7.52 14.32
C ALA A 129 2.02 7.08 13.01
N ARG A 130 1.21 6.63 12.04
CA ARG A 130 1.70 6.15 10.73
C ARG A 130 0.70 6.43 9.61
N THR A 131 1.20 6.44 8.39
CA THR A 131 0.38 6.50 7.16
C THR A 131 0.79 5.42 6.20
N ARG A 132 -0.15 4.91 5.41
CA ARG A 132 0.14 4.02 4.29
C ARG A 132 -0.70 4.42 3.07
N GLY A 133 -0.02 4.82 2.01
CA GLY A 133 -0.63 5.00 0.70
C GLY A 133 -0.81 3.65 0.01
N LEU A 134 -1.95 3.47 -0.65
CA LEU A 134 -2.24 2.35 -1.54
C LEU A 134 -2.82 2.91 -2.84
N TYR A 135 -2.59 2.18 -3.91
CA TYR A 135 -3.07 2.48 -5.24
C TYR A 135 -3.41 1.16 -5.93
N ASP A 136 -4.52 1.14 -6.64
CA ASP A 136 -5.05 0.02 -7.40
C ASP A 136 -5.61 0.55 -8.72
N ARG A 137 -5.33 -0.11 -9.83
CA ARG A 137 -5.89 0.20 -11.15
C ARG A 137 -6.61 -1.02 -11.71
N ARG A 138 -7.90 -0.86 -12.02
CA ARG A 138 -8.73 -1.92 -12.64
C ARG A 138 -9.23 -1.45 -13.99
N CYS A 139 -8.90 -2.17 -15.06
CA CYS A 139 -9.35 -1.82 -16.40
C CYS A 139 -10.53 -2.70 -16.80
N GLY A 140 -11.53 -2.10 -17.46
CA GLY A 140 -12.66 -2.83 -18.02
C GLY A 140 -12.19 -3.69 -19.19
N ASN A 141 -11.61 -4.85 -18.87
CA ASN A 141 -11.33 -6.02 -19.71
C ASN A 141 -10.64 -7.16 -18.93
N ASP A 142 -10.44 -7.05 -17.61
CA ASP A 142 -9.84 -8.11 -16.77
C ASP A 142 -10.79 -9.30 -16.49
N GLY A 143 -11.49 -9.80 -17.53
CA GLY A 143 -11.90 -11.21 -17.59
C GLY A 143 -13.33 -11.59 -17.24
N LEU A 144 -14.32 -10.70 -17.26
CA LEU A 144 -15.73 -11.09 -17.11
C LEU A 144 -16.62 -10.30 -18.09
N LEU A 145 -16.79 -10.87 -19.30
CA LEU A 145 -18.06 -11.08 -20.02
C LEU A 145 -17.83 -11.21 -21.54
N GLY A 146 -18.07 -12.41 -22.09
CA GLY A 146 -18.61 -12.60 -23.43
C GLY A 146 -17.62 -12.73 -24.59
N GLY A 147 -17.20 -13.96 -24.88
CA GLY A 147 -16.90 -14.32 -26.27
C GLY A 147 -18.21 -14.62 -27.01
N PRO A 148 -18.43 -14.07 -28.21
CA PRO A 148 -19.30 -14.65 -29.22
C PRO A 148 -18.45 -15.31 -30.32
N GLY A 149 -18.67 -16.60 -30.57
CA GLY A 149 -18.05 -17.36 -31.67
C GLY A 149 -17.94 -18.84 -31.38
#